data_AF-A0A2E0XPM4-F1
#
_entry.id   AF-A0A2E0XPM4-F1
#
_cell.length_a   1.000
_cell.length_b   1.000
_cell.length_c   1.000
_cell.angle_alpha   90.00
_cell.angle_beta   90.00
_cell.angle_gamma   90.00
#
_symmetry.space_group_name_H-M   'P 1'
#
loop_
_entity.id
_entity.type
_entity.pdbx_description
1 polymer ?
#
loop_
_entity_poly.entity_id
_entity_poly.type
_entity_poly.pdbx_seq_one_letter_code
_entity_poly.pdbx_strand_id
1 'polypeptide(L)'
;MILCINSILRRQWIEAETLSHPIIQLPLAMTMGGVFWRSQLLWVRFALAGFIDLVNSAHFLVPAIPGIPVRQRDISCLFTENPFNAMGWLPIFFYPFAIGLCFFAPLDLTFSVWFFYLCSKAQRVLGGITGWQKITGFPYYDEQMFGAALVVFFFALWGGREHLKNIFKTAFVSDQSKGDRDSIMAPGLSRLSDANEPISYQGALLAMAGGTLFLILFCSRARMSIWVVALYFGICFTLWTTISRIRA
;
A
#
# COMPACT_ATOMS: atom_id res chain seq x y z
N MET A 1 -7.53 -6.44 -14.74
CA MET A 1 -8.41 -6.21 -13.57
C MET A 1 -7.81 -5.27 -12.55
N ILE A 2 -6.70 -5.59 -11.88
CA ILE A 2 -6.07 -4.68 -10.90
C ILE A 2 -5.69 -3.32 -11.51
N LEU A 3 -5.19 -3.32 -12.75
CA LEU A 3 -4.91 -2.07 -13.48
C LEU A 3 -6.17 -1.21 -13.74
N CYS A 4 -7.30 -1.85 -14.01
CA CYS A 4 -8.59 -1.19 -14.24
C CYS A 4 -9.18 -0.63 -12.93
N ILE A 5 -9.06 -1.39 -11.84
CA ILE A 5 -9.43 -0.96 -10.49
C ILE A 5 -8.60 0.29 -10.13
N ASN A 6 -7.28 0.21 -10.31
CA ASN A 6 -6.39 1.32 -10.05
C ASN A 6 -6.67 2.54 -10.94
N SER A 7 -6.98 2.37 -12.23
CA SER A 7 -7.32 3.52 -13.09
C SER A 7 -8.57 4.24 -12.61
N ILE A 8 -9.59 3.50 -12.16
CA ILE A 8 -10.85 4.06 -11.64
C ILE A 8 -10.62 4.79 -10.30
N LEU A 9 -9.93 4.14 -9.35
CA LEU A 9 -9.74 4.69 -8.00
C LEU A 9 -8.69 5.80 -7.95
N ARG A 10 -7.72 5.81 -8.88
CA ARG A 10 -6.62 6.78 -8.93
C ARG A 10 -7.12 8.22 -8.90
N ARG A 11 -8.16 8.55 -9.69
CA ARG A 11 -8.63 9.93 -9.78
C ARG A 11 -9.15 10.45 -8.46
N GLN A 12 -9.94 9.64 -7.76
CA GLN A 12 -10.45 10.00 -6.45
C GLN A 12 -9.34 10.09 -5.39
N TRP A 13 -8.39 9.15 -5.39
CA TRP A 13 -7.29 9.16 -4.43
C TRP A 13 -6.32 10.33 -4.64
N ILE A 14 -6.05 10.71 -5.88
CA ILE A 14 -5.13 11.81 -6.20
C ILE A 14 -5.82 13.19 -6.09
N GLU A 15 -7.03 13.34 -6.63
CA GLU A 15 -7.70 14.65 -6.72
C GLU A 15 -8.51 15.01 -5.47
N ALA A 16 -9.08 14.04 -4.76
CA ALA A 16 -9.93 14.30 -3.58
C ALA A 16 -9.24 13.99 -2.24
N GLU A 17 -8.44 12.92 -2.15
CA GLU A 17 -7.75 12.54 -0.90
C GLU A 17 -6.38 13.21 -0.72
N THR A 18 -5.90 13.97 -1.73
CA THR A 18 -4.61 14.71 -1.72
C THR A 18 -3.51 13.93 -1.01
N LEU A 19 -3.27 12.67 -1.42
CA LEU A 19 -2.15 11.94 -0.87
C LEU A 19 -0.88 12.72 -1.24
N SER A 20 -0.29 13.32 -0.22
CA SER A 20 1.02 13.90 -0.32
C SER A 20 1.91 12.75 -0.76
N HIS A 21 2.46 12.83 -1.97
CA HIS A 21 3.46 11.89 -2.47
C HIS A 21 4.85 12.52 -2.27
N PRO A 22 5.37 12.54 -1.04
CA PRO A 22 6.63 13.22 -0.71
C PRO A 22 7.82 12.58 -1.42
N ILE A 23 7.70 11.32 -1.86
CA ILE A 23 8.71 10.65 -2.69
C ILE A 23 8.91 11.36 -4.04
N ILE A 24 7.89 12.02 -4.59
CA ILE A 24 7.96 12.75 -5.88
C ILE A 24 8.74 14.06 -5.73
N GLN A 25 8.86 14.61 -4.52
CA GLN A 25 9.58 15.87 -4.26
C GLN A 25 11.06 15.74 -4.59
N LEU A 26 11.66 14.56 -4.41
CA LEU A 26 13.07 14.32 -4.69
C LEU A 26 13.37 14.37 -6.20
N PRO A 27 12.72 13.58 -7.09
CA PRO A 27 12.85 13.75 -8.54
C PRO A 27 12.51 15.16 -9.03
N LEU A 28 11.48 15.81 -8.46
CA LEU A 28 11.11 17.17 -8.83
C LEU A 28 12.20 18.19 -8.48
N ALA A 29 12.83 18.07 -7.31
CA ALA A 29 13.97 18.90 -6.93
C ALA A 29 15.19 18.67 -7.84
N MET A 30 15.36 17.45 -8.36
CA MET A 30 16.43 17.11 -9.31
C MET A 30 16.22 17.77 -10.68
N THR A 31 14.97 17.91 -11.15
CA THR A 31 14.65 18.54 -12.45
C THR A 31 14.70 20.07 -12.40
N MET A 32 14.42 20.69 -11.24
CA MET A 32 14.49 22.15 -11.06
C MET A 32 15.92 22.72 -11.09
N GLY A 33 16.95 21.89 -10.91
CA GLY A 33 18.36 22.22 -11.17
C GLY A 33 19.04 23.15 -10.14
N GLY A 34 20.39 23.17 -10.19
CA GLY A 34 21.23 24.19 -9.55
C GLY A 34 21.69 23.90 -8.11
N VAL A 35 20.81 24.06 -7.12
CA VAL A 35 21.19 24.03 -5.68
C VAL A 35 21.25 22.61 -5.13
N PHE A 36 20.34 21.74 -5.54
CA PHE A 36 20.28 20.34 -5.11
C PHE A 36 21.58 19.59 -5.45
N TRP A 37 22.05 19.72 -6.69
CA TRP A 37 23.25 19.05 -7.19
C TRP A 37 24.57 19.60 -6.63
N ARG A 38 24.58 20.86 -6.16
CA ARG A 38 25.75 21.51 -5.54
C ARG A 38 25.93 21.16 -4.07
N SER A 39 24.95 20.53 -3.42
CA SER A 39 25.04 20.19 -2.01
C SER A 39 26.05 19.07 -1.76
N GLN A 40 27.24 19.42 -1.25
CA GLN A 40 28.27 18.46 -0.87
C GLN A 40 27.79 17.51 0.25
N LEU A 41 26.98 18.03 1.19
CA LEU A 41 26.39 17.25 2.26
C LEU A 41 25.48 16.13 1.75
N LEU A 42 24.72 16.38 0.68
CA LEU A 42 23.87 15.37 0.05
C LEU A 42 24.72 14.22 -0.50
N TRP A 43 25.77 14.56 -1.26
CA TRP A 43 26.65 13.56 -1.87
C TRP A 43 27.44 12.76 -0.83
N VAL A 44 27.93 13.41 0.23
CA VAL A 44 28.65 12.71 1.31
C VAL A 44 27.73 11.72 2.01
N ARG A 45 26.49 12.12 2.35
CA ARG A 45 25.52 11.22 3.01
C ARG A 45 25.05 10.10 2.09
N PHE A 46 24.82 10.41 0.81
CA PHE A 46 24.46 9.42 -0.21
C PHE A 46 25.58 8.40 -0.42
N ALA A 47 26.83 8.86 -0.57
CA ALA A 47 27.99 7.99 -0.73
C ALA A 47 28.22 7.14 0.52
N LEU A 48 28.05 7.70 1.72
CA LEU A 48 28.17 6.95 2.98
C LEU A 48 27.11 5.85 3.10
N ALA A 49 25.84 6.18 2.90
CA ALA A 49 24.75 5.20 2.94
C ALA A 49 24.91 4.13 1.86
N GLY A 50 25.21 4.54 0.62
CA GLY A 50 25.43 3.64 -0.50
C GLY A 50 26.65 2.73 -0.30
N PHE A 51 27.74 3.24 0.27
CA PHE A 51 28.92 2.45 0.60
C PHE A 51 28.60 1.36 1.63
N ILE A 52 27.89 1.72 2.71
CA ILE A 52 27.47 0.77 3.75
C ILE A 52 26.59 -0.33 3.15
N ASP A 53 25.61 0.04 2.33
CA ASP A 53 24.72 -0.93 1.69
C ASP A 53 25.45 -1.81 0.67
N LEU A 54 26.35 -1.24 -0.14
CA LEU A 54 27.17 -1.99 -1.09
C LEU A 54 28.06 -3.03 -0.40
N VAL A 55 28.73 -2.65 0.70
CA VAL A 55 29.54 -3.58 1.49
C VAL A 55 28.68 -4.69 2.09
N ASN A 56 27.51 -4.36 2.61
CA ASN A 56 26.59 -5.37 3.17
C ASN A 56 25.99 -6.29 2.09
N SER A 57 25.66 -5.77 0.92
CA SER A 57 25.21 -6.56 -0.24
C SER A 57 26.33 -7.46 -0.76
N ALA A 58 27.56 -6.96 -0.82
CA ALA A 58 28.72 -7.74 -1.23
C ALA A 58 29.02 -8.87 -0.24
N HIS A 59 28.95 -8.62 1.08
CA HIS A 59 29.06 -9.66 2.10
C HIS A 59 27.95 -10.72 2.00
N PHE A 60 26.73 -10.33 1.63
CA PHE A 60 25.64 -11.29 1.41
C PHE A 60 25.91 -12.25 0.24
N LEU A 61 26.53 -11.76 -0.83
CA LEU A 61 26.89 -12.57 -2.00
C LEU A 61 28.21 -13.35 -1.79
N VAL A 62 29.18 -12.74 -1.12
CA VAL A 62 30.51 -13.27 -0.87
C VAL A 62 30.81 -13.14 0.63
N PRO A 63 30.58 -14.22 1.41
CA PRO A 63 30.75 -14.21 2.87
C PRO A 63 32.18 -13.94 3.36
N ALA A 64 33.17 -13.87 2.47
CA ALA A 64 34.55 -13.55 2.80
C ALA A 64 34.78 -12.06 3.12
N ILE A 65 33.85 -11.18 2.74
CA ILE A 65 33.94 -9.73 3.00
C ILE A 65 33.35 -9.45 4.38
N PRO A 66 34.04 -8.79 5.33
CA PRO A 66 33.46 -8.49 6.64
C PRO A 66 32.28 -7.51 6.49
N GLY A 67 31.07 -7.99 6.79
CA GLY A 67 29.87 -7.16 6.79
C GLY A 67 29.89 -6.14 7.93
N ILE A 68 29.34 -4.94 7.68
CA ILE A 68 29.15 -3.94 8.73
C ILE A 68 27.90 -4.38 9.53
N PRO A 69 27.96 -4.48 10.87
CA PRO A 69 26.85 -4.97 11.69
C PRO A 69 25.74 -3.90 11.84
N VAL A 70 25.14 -3.51 10.72
CA VAL A 70 24.00 -2.57 10.66
C VAL A 70 22.66 -3.31 10.75
N ARG A 71 22.69 -4.64 10.56
CA ARG A 71 21.51 -5.51 10.46
C ARG A 71 21.22 -6.21 11.78
N GLN A 72 19.96 -6.12 12.22
CA GLN A 72 19.35 -6.95 13.28
C GLN A 72 20.15 -7.04 14.57
N ARG A 73 20.03 -6.03 15.43
CA ARG A 73 20.29 -6.23 16.86
C ARG A 73 18.99 -6.57 17.54
N ASP A 74 18.83 -7.83 17.91
CA ASP A 74 17.72 -8.21 18.77
C ASP A 74 18.03 -7.77 20.20
N ILE A 75 17.23 -6.85 20.72
CA ILE A 75 17.35 -6.36 22.10
C ILE A 75 16.50 -7.16 23.08
N SER A 76 15.81 -8.20 22.63
CA SER A 76 15.03 -9.09 23.51
C SER A 76 15.85 -9.69 24.65
N CYS A 77 17.16 -9.85 24.46
CA CYS A 77 18.07 -10.34 25.51
C CYS A 77 18.14 -9.43 26.75
N LEU A 78 17.73 -8.16 26.64
CA LEU A 78 17.68 -7.22 27.77
C LEU A 78 16.43 -7.40 28.64
N PHE A 79 15.41 -8.10 28.15
CA PHE A 79 14.09 -8.23 28.80
C PHE A 79 13.85 -9.67 29.28
N THR A 80 14.63 -10.14 30.23
CA THR A 80 14.55 -11.52 30.74
C THR A 80 13.52 -11.73 31.85
N GLU A 81 13.07 -10.67 32.51
CA GLU A 81 12.11 -10.75 33.62
C GLU A 81 10.65 -10.77 33.14
N ASN A 82 9.80 -11.52 33.87
CA ASN A 82 8.35 -11.49 33.64
C ASN A 82 7.76 -10.14 34.10
N PRO A 83 6.79 -9.55 33.38
CA PRO A 83 6.13 -10.04 32.16
C PRO A 83 6.81 -9.58 30.86
N PHE A 84 7.88 -8.81 30.92
CA PHE A 84 8.54 -8.22 29.73
C PHE A 84 9.20 -9.25 28.81
N ASN A 85 9.60 -10.41 29.35
CA ASN A 85 10.04 -11.57 28.57
C ASN A 85 9.00 -12.03 27.53
N ALA A 86 7.72 -11.75 27.77
CA ALA A 86 6.65 -12.05 26.84
C ALA A 86 6.69 -11.24 25.53
N MET A 87 7.42 -10.12 25.45
CA MET A 87 7.53 -9.31 24.23
C MET A 87 8.08 -10.12 23.04
N GLY A 88 8.90 -11.14 23.32
CA GLY A 88 9.59 -11.94 22.33
C GLY A 88 10.51 -11.08 21.46
N TRP A 89 10.71 -11.47 20.20
CA TRP A 89 11.64 -10.85 19.24
C TRP A 89 11.47 -9.33 19.08
N LEU A 90 12.49 -8.53 19.42
CA LEU A 90 12.53 -7.06 19.36
C LEU A 90 13.71 -6.62 18.49
N PRO A 91 13.61 -6.79 17.17
CA PRO A 91 14.70 -6.43 16.28
C PRO A 91 14.78 -4.91 16.12
N ILE A 92 15.95 -4.36 16.37
CA ILE A 92 16.30 -3.01 15.94
C ILE A 92 17.05 -3.13 14.61
N PHE A 93 16.51 -2.46 13.60
CA PHE A 93 17.11 -2.36 12.29
C PHE A 93 17.62 -0.94 12.07
N PHE A 94 18.87 -0.82 11.65
CA PHE A 94 19.43 0.46 11.24
C PHE A 94 19.76 0.37 9.76
N TYR A 95 18.84 0.79 8.89
CA TYR A 95 19.08 0.85 7.46
C TYR A 95 19.14 2.31 7.03
N PRO A 96 20.33 2.89 6.80
CA PRO A 96 20.47 4.30 6.43
C PRO A 96 19.59 4.71 5.24
N PHE A 97 19.50 3.85 4.22
CA PHE A 97 18.61 4.06 3.08
C PHE A 97 17.13 4.11 3.49
N ALA A 98 16.67 3.16 4.30
CA ALA A 98 15.27 3.13 4.74
C ALA A 98 14.94 4.35 5.62
N ILE A 99 15.86 4.76 6.50
CA ILE A 99 15.72 5.98 7.31
C ILE A 99 15.60 7.21 6.40
N GLY A 100 16.41 7.30 5.35
CA GLY A 100 16.35 8.36 4.35
C GLY A 100 15.00 8.39 3.61
N LEU A 101 14.45 7.22 3.26
CA LEU A 101 13.12 7.13 2.66
C LEU A 101 11.99 7.49 3.64
N CYS A 102 12.10 7.04 4.89
CA CYS A 102 11.14 7.36 5.95
C CYS A 102 11.11 8.86 6.27
N PHE A 103 12.18 9.61 6.00
CA PHE A 103 12.16 11.08 6.14
C PHE A 103 11.15 11.75 5.20
N PHE A 104 10.88 11.12 4.05
CA PHE A 104 9.82 11.61 3.17
C PHE A 104 8.44 11.18 3.66
N ALA A 105 8.30 10.10 4.42
CA ALA A 105 6.98 9.63 4.85
C ALA A 105 6.24 10.67 5.71
N PRO A 106 4.90 10.79 5.57
CA PRO A 106 4.10 11.66 6.43
C PRO A 106 4.32 11.36 7.91
N LEU A 107 4.28 12.40 8.74
CA LEU A 107 4.51 12.28 10.18
C LEU A 107 3.49 11.36 10.84
N ASP A 108 2.22 11.43 10.41
CA ASP A 108 1.14 10.58 10.92
C ASP A 108 1.37 9.10 10.61
N LEU A 109 1.91 8.79 9.42
CA LEU A 109 2.25 7.44 9.00
C LEU A 109 3.40 6.91 9.86
N THR A 110 4.48 7.69 9.98
CA THR A 110 5.65 7.31 10.77
C THR A 110 5.28 7.10 12.23
N PHE A 111 4.45 8.00 12.80
CA PHE A 111 3.91 7.86 14.15
C PHE A 111 3.14 6.55 14.32
N SER A 112 2.22 6.27 13.39
CA SER A 112 1.40 5.06 13.43
C SER A 112 2.25 3.79 13.44
N VAL A 113 3.30 3.71 12.61
CA VAL A 113 4.13 2.49 12.49
C VAL A 113 4.76 2.09 13.81
N TRP A 114 5.47 3.00 14.49
CA TRP A 114 6.14 2.65 15.75
C TRP A 114 5.15 2.52 16.91
N PHE A 115 4.08 3.34 16.91
CA PHE A 115 3.03 3.26 17.92
C PHE A 115 2.32 1.90 17.88
N PHE A 116 1.82 1.49 16.72
CA PHE A 116 1.16 0.19 16.56
C PHE A 116 2.12 -0.98 16.78
N TYR A 117 3.40 -0.84 16.41
CA TYR A 117 4.42 -1.82 16.78
C TYR A 117 4.49 -2.01 18.29
N LEU A 118 4.57 -0.93 19.07
CA LEU A 118 4.56 -1.01 20.54
C LEU A 118 3.24 -1.54 21.09
N CYS A 119 2.10 -1.15 20.51
CA CYS A 119 0.80 -1.72 20.89
C CYS A 119 0.77 -3.24 20.69
N SER A 120 1.28 -3.76 19.56
CA SER A 120 1.40 -5.21 19.33
C SER A 120 2.33 -5.88 20.36
N LYS A 121 3.38 -5.20 20.81
CA LYS A 121 4.24 -5.70 21.91
C LYS A 121 3.53 -5.68 23.25
N ALA A 122 2.78 -4.62 23.55
CA ALA A 122 1.96 -4.52 24.75
C ALA A 122 0.91 -5.64 24.81
N GLN A 123 0.28 -6.00 23.69
CA GLN A 123 -0.62 -7.15 23.62
C GLN A 123 0.06 -8.46 24.04
N ARG A 124 1.31 -8.68 23.62
CA ARG A 124 2.09 -9.86 24.03
C ARG A 124 2.41 -9.87 25.52
N VAL A 125 2.80 -8.72 26.08
CA VAL A 125 3.04 -8.56 27.52
C VAL A 125 1.77 -8.83 28.32
N LEU A 126 0.64 -8.27 27.89
CA LEU A 126 -0.66 -8.53 28.51
C LEU A 126 -1.01 -10.02 28.45
N GLY A 127 -0.76 -10.68 27.32
CA GLY A 127 -0.92 -12.13 27.21
C GLY A 127 -0.01 -12.93 28.16
N GLY A 128 1.17 -12.39 28.49
CA GLY A 128 2.06 -12.97 29.48
C GLY A 128 1.52 -12.83 30.91
N ILE A 129 0.91 -11.69 31.23
CA ILE A 129 0.28 -11.43 32.53
C ILE A 129 -0.97 -12.30 32.73
N THR A 130 -1.83 -12.40 31.70
CA THR A 130 -3.10 -13.14 31.78
C THR A 130 -2.95 -14.65 31.51
N GLY A 131 -1.77 -15.10 31.06
CA GLY A 131 -1.51 -16.48 30.66
C GLY A 131 -2.03 -16.85 29.26
N TRP A 132 -2.59 -15.91 28.50
CA TRP A 132 -3.05 -16.11 27.12
C TRP A 132 -1.93 -16.47 26.13
N GLN A 133 -0.66 -16.31 26.51
CA GLN A 133 0.46 -16.86 25.72
C GLN A 133 0.38 -18.37 25.48
N LYS A 134 -0.36 -19.11 26.32
CA LYS A 134 -0.59 -20.56 26.13
C LYS A 134 -1.54 -20.86 24.96
N ILE A 135 -2.26 -19.86 24.47
CA ILE A 135 -3.15 -19.98 23.33
C ILE A 135 -2.30 -19.97 22.07
N THR A 136 -2.39 -21.03 21.27
CA THR A 136 -1.66 -21.16 20.01
C THR A 136 -2.02 -20.03 19.06
N GLY A 137 -1.01 -19.27 18.65
CA GLY A 137 -1.17 -18.17 17.70
C GLY A 137 -1.39 -16.80 18.33
N PHE A 138 -1.62 -16.67 19.65
CA PHE A 138 -1.80 -15.36 20.30
C PHE A 138 -0.58 -14.44 20.06
N PRO A 139 -0.76 -13.17 19.64
CA PRO A 139 -2.00 -12.39 19.57
C PRO A 139 -2.72 -12.42 18.20
N TYR A 140 -2.48 -13.42 17.35
CA TYR A 140 -3.09 -13.60 16.03
C TYR A 140 -2.71 -12.48 15.06
N TYR A 141 -1.40 -12.32 14.82
CA TYR A 141 -0.87 -11.20 14.05
C TYR A 141 -1.36 -11.20 12.60
N ASP A 142 -1.38 -12.36 11.95
CA ASP A 142 -1.81 -12.50 10.55
C ASP A 142 -3.30 -12.20 10.41
N GLU A 143 -4.12 -12.64 11.36
CA GLU A 143 -5.55 -12.37 11.42
C GLU A 143 -5.85 -10.90 11.73
N GLN A 144 -5.07 -10.27 12.62
CA GLN A 144 -5.16 -8.83 12.90
C GLN A 144 -4.79 -8.00 11.67
N MET A 145 -3.71 -8.36 10.96
CA MET A 145 -3.31 -7.70 9.72
C MET A 145 -4.40 -7.83 8.64
N PHE A 146 -4.98 -9.02 8.52
CA PHE A 146 -6.09 -9.25 7.59
C PHE A 146 -7.33 -8.41 7.94
N GLY A 147 -7.69 -8.36 9.22
CA GLY A 147 -8.79 -7.53 9.72
C GLY A 147 -8.55 -6.03 9.46
N ALA A 148 -7.33 -5.56 9.71
CA ALA A 148 -6.94 -4.19 9.40
C ALA A 148 -7.06 -3.88 7.90
N ALA A 149 -6.64 -4.80 7.04
CA ALA A 149 -6.76 -4.64 5.60
C ALA A 149 -8.23 -4.55 5.14
N LEU A 150 -9.12 -5.38 5.71
CA LEU A 150 -10.55 -5.31 5.44
C LEU A 150 -11.15 -3.96 5.85
N VAL A 151 -10.81 -3.48 7.05
CA VAL A 151 -11.30 -2.17 7.53
C VAL A 151 -10.86 -1.05 6.59
N VAL A 152 -9.58 -0.99 6.21
CA VAL A 152 -9.06 0.03 5.28
C VAL A 152 -9.76 -0.05 3.91
N PHE A 153 -10.00 -1.26 3.41
CA PHE A 153 -10.73 -1.48 2.16
C PHE A 153 -12.17 -0.95 2.22
N PHE A 154 -12.92 -1.29 3.27
CA PHE A 154 -14.30 -0.81 3.41
C PHE A 154 -14.37 0.70 3.61
N PHE A 155 -13.44 1.29 4.37
CA PHE A 155 -13.34 2.75 4.48
C PHE A 155 -12.99 3.40 3.13
N ALA A 156 -12.13 2.77 2.31
CA ALA A 156 -11.81 3.25 0.96
C ALA A 156 -13.05 3.25 0.07
N LEU A 157 -13.81 2.15 0.08
CA LEU A 157 -15.06 2.04 -0.66
C LEU A 157 -16.11 3.05 -0.18
N TRP A 158 -16.19 3.28 1.14
CA TRP A 158 -17.13 4.22 1.73
C TRP A 158 -16.81 5.67 1.35
N GLY A 159 -15.55 6.10 1.45
CA GLY A 159 -15.11 7.39 0.91
C GLY A 159 -15.32 7.47 -0.61
N GLY A 160 -15.17 6.33 -1.29
CA GLY A 160 -15.37 6.11 -2.72
C GLY A 160 -16.80 6.26 -3.25
N ARG A 161 -17.80 6.16 -2.38
CA ARG A 161 -19.17 5.78 -2.77
C ARG A 161 -19.84 6.72 -3.78
N GLU A 162 -19.62 8.03 -3.66
CA GLU A 162 -20.25 9.02 -4.55
C GLU A 162 -19.62 9.02 -5.93
N HIS A 163 -18.28 8.91 -6.00
CA HIS A 163 -17.55 8.77 -7.25
C HIS A 163 -17.91 7.46 -7.96
N LEU A 164 -17.94 6.34 -7.23
CA LEU A 164 -18.36 5.04 -7.77
C LEU A 164 -19.81 5.11 -8.29
N LYS A 165 -20.73 5.71 -7.52
CA LYS A 165 -22.13 5.89 -7.95
C LYS A 165 -22.23 6.73 -9.23
N ASN A 166 -21.40 7.76 -9.37
CA ASN A 166 -21.35 8.59 -10.57
C ASN A 166 -20.80 7.82 -11.77
N ILE A 167 -19.76 7.01 -11.61
CA ILE A 167 -19.22 6.14 -12.69
C ILE A 167 -20.27 5.12 -13.13
N PHE A 168 -20.95 4.45 -12.19
CA PHE A 168 -22.01 3.50 -12.53
C PHE A 168 -23.18 4.16 -13.27
N LYS A 169 -23.59 5.37 -12.86
CA LYS A 169 -24.61 6.12 -13.59
C LYS A 169 -24.17 6.46 -15.00
N THR A 170 -22.95 6.98 -15.17
CA THR A 170 -22.43 7.34 -16.51
C THR A 170 -22.26 6.11 -17.41
N ALA A 171 -21.84 4.97 -16.85
CA ALA A 171 -21.68 3.72 -17.60
C ALA A 171 -23.00 3.09 -18.06
N PHE A 172 -24.06 3.19 -17.25
CA PHE A 172 -25.37 2.61 -17.59
C PHE A 172 -26.32 3.58 -18.31
N VAL A 173 -26.11 4.90 -18.21
CA VAL A 173 -26.95 5.93 -18.88
C VAL A 173 -26.39 6.33 -20.25
N SER A 174 -25.13 6.01 -20.56
CA SER A 174 -24.50 6.33 -21.84
C SER A 174 -24.79 5.30 -22.94
N ASP A 175 -26.07 5.03 -23.23
CA ASP A 175 -26.48 4.30 -24.45
C ASP A 175 -27.59 5.01 -25.24
N GLN A 176 -27.88 6.30 -24.95
CA GLN A 176 -28.93 7.04 -25.69
C GLN A 176 -28.62 8.49 -26.10
N SER A 177 -27.38 8.96 -26.00
CA SER A 177 -27.07 10.31 -26.51
C SER A 177 -25.69 10.37 -27.17
N LYS A 178 -25.54 9.56 -28.22
CA LYS A 178 -24.45 9.69 -29.21
C LYS A 178 -25.02 9.89 -30.62
N GLY A 179 -26.15 10.60 -30.69
CA GLY A 179 -26.77 11.08 -31.91
C GLY A 179 -27.44 12.42 -31.62
N ASP A 180 -26.97 13.46 -32.31
CA ASP A 180 -27.56 14.79 -32.39
C ASP A 180 -27.70 15.59 -31.09
N ARG A 181 -26.75 16.52 -30.87
CA ARG A 181 -27.00 17.96 -31.06
C ARG A 181 -25.79 18.79 -30.65
N ASP A 182 -25.09 19.28 -31.66
CA ASP A 182 -24.50 20.60 -31.60
C ASP A 182 -25.55 21.61 -31.09
N SER A 183 -25.08 22.55 -30.27
CA SER A 183 -25.76 23.77 -29.83
C SER A 183 -26.75 23.67 -28.64
N ILE A 184 -26.37 24.42 -27.59
CA ILE A 184 -27.19 25.07 -26.54
C ILE A 184 -27.23 24.40 -25.13
N MET A 185 -26.40 24.98 -24.25
CA MET A 185 -26.57 25.24 -22.80
C MET A 185 -26.85 24.10 -21.80
N ALA A 186 -25.82 23.76 -21.00
CA ALA A 186 -25.85 23.75 -19.52
C ALA A 186 -24.42 23.56 -18.96
N PRO A 187 -23.79 24.56 -18.32
CA PRO A 187 -22.37 24.52 -17.93
C PRO A 187 -22.20 23.91 -16.53
N GLY A 188 -22.53 22.62 -16.37
CA GLY A 188 -22.39 21.96 -15.06
C GLY A 188 -22.12 20.46 -15.09
N LEU A 189 -22.55 19.74 -16.12
CA LEU A 189 -22.48 18.26 -16.12
C LEU A 189 -21.58 17.67 -17.22
N SER A 190 -21.14 18.47 -18.19
CA SER A 190 -20.44 18.03 -19.41
C SER A 190 -18.90 18.17 -19.35
N ARG A 191 -18.31 17.97 -18.16
CA ARG A 191 -16.84 17.99 -17.96
C ARG A 191 -16.29 16.82 -17.15
N LEU A 192 -16.95 15.66 -17.19
CA LEU A 192 -16.25 14.39 -16.97
C LEU A 192 -15.45 14.06 -18.24
N SER A 193 -14.41 14.87 -18.47
CA SER A 193 -13.54 14.84 -19.62
C SER A 193 -12.81 13.48 -19.69
N ASP A 194 -13.29 12.62 -20.58
CA ASP A 194 -12.71 11.35 -21.02
C ASP A 194 -11.43 11.56 -21.89
N ALA A 195 -10.80 12.74 -21.81
CA ALA A 195 -9.73 13.16 -22.71
C ALA A 195 -8.31 13.02 -22.13
N ASN A 196 -8.18 12.79 -20.82
CA ASN A 196 -6.88 12.73 -20.14
C ASN A 196 -6.64 11.41 -19.37
N GLU A 197 -7.50 10.42 -19.58
CA GLU A 197 -7.38 9.12 -18.94
C GLU A 197 -6.92 8.07 -19.96
N PRO A 198 -5.90 7.25 -19.63
CA PRO A 198 -5.32 6.28 -20.57
C PRO A 198 -6.28 5.15 -20.96
N ILE A 199 -7.43 5.00 -20.28
CA ILE A 199 -8.44 3.97 -20.54
C ILE A 199 -9.82 4.59 -20.27
N SER A 200 -10.75 4.54 -21.24
CA SER A 200 -12.13 4.99 -21.00
C SER A 200 -12.79 4.12 -19.92
N TYR A 201 -13.54 4.75 -19.01
CA TYR A 201 -14.20 4.09 -17.87
C TYR A 201 -15.05 2.88 -18.26
N GLN A 202 -15.69 2.94 -19.44
CA GLN A 202 -16.50 1.84 -19.99
C GLN A 202 -15.63 0.62 -20.35
N GLY A 203 -14.46 0.85 -20.95
CA GLY A 203 -13.49 -0.19 -21.27
C GLY A 203 -12.88 -0.81 -20.02
N ALA A 204 -12.62 -0.02 -18.98
CA ALA A 204 -12.14 -0.51 -17.69
C ALA A 204 -13.17 -1.43 -17.00
N LEU A 205 -14.46 -1.05 -17.00
CA LEU A 205 -15.54 -1.86 -16.46
C LEU A 205 -15.76 -3.16 -17.25
N LEU A 206 -15.77 -3.10 -18.58
CA LEU A 206 -15.88 -4.29 -19.43
C LEU A 206 -14.69 -5.24 -19.26
N ALA A 207 -13.47 -4.71 -19.17
CA ALA A 207 -12.27 -5.52 -18.91
C ALA A 207 -12.29 -6.15 -17.50
N MET A 208 -12.88 -5.48 -16.50
CA MET A 208 -13.12 -6.07 -15.18
C MET A 208 -14.17 -7.19 -15.23
N ALA A 209 -15.31 -6.96 -15.89
CA ALA A 209 -16.35 -7.97 -16.01
C ALA A 209 -15.85 -9.20 -16.79
N GLY A 210 -15.20 -8.98 -17.95
CA GLY A 210 -14.62 -10.03 -18.79
C GLY A 210 -13.50 -10.79 -18.08
N GLY A 211 -12.63 -10.09 -17.33
CA GLY A 211 -11.61 -10.73 -16.52
C GLY A 211 -12.20 -11.62 -15.43
N THR A 212 -13.26 -11.15 -14.74
CA THR A 212 -13.92 -11.92 -13.68
C THR A 212 -14.58 -13.16 -14.24
N LEU A 213 -15.27 -13.02 -15.38
CA LEU A 213 -15.89 -14.12 -16.10
C LEU A 213 -14.83 -15.15 -16.53
N PHE A 214 -13.70 -14.70 -17.07
CA PHE A 214 -12.60 -15.57 -17.48
C PHE A 214 -12.04 -16.38 -16.31
N LEU A 215 -11.81 -15.76 -15.15
CA LEU A 215 -11.33 -16.46 -13.96
C LEU A 215 -12.32 -17.51 -13.46
N ILE A 216 -13.62 -17.17 -13.41
CA ILE A 216 -14.66 -18.11 -12.99
C ILE A 216 -14.74 -19.29 -13.97
N LEU A 217 -14.71 -19.04 -15.28
CA LEU A 217 -14.74 -20.09 -16.30
C LEU A 217 -13.50 -20.99 -16.23
N PHE A 218 -12.31 -20.40 -16.06
CA PHE A 218 -11.06 -21.13 -15.93
C PHE A 218 -11.07 -22.03 -14.68
N CYS A 219 -11.47 -21.50 -13.53
CA CYS A 219 -11.56 -22.27 -12.29
C CYS A 219 -12.68 -23.32 -12.30
N SER A 220 -13.79 -23.07 -13.00
CA SER A 220 -14.83 -24.09 -13.20
C SER A 220 -14.32 -25.26 -14.07
N ARG A 221 -13.46 -24.99 -15.05
CA ARG A 221 -12.79 -26.02 -15.87
C ARG A 221 -11.78 -26.81 -15.04
N ALA A 222 -11.19 -26.18 -14.02
CA ALA A 222 -10.34 -26.84 -13.03
C ALA A 222 -11.13 -27.62 -11.95
N ARG A 223 -12.46 -27.75 -12.06
CA ARG A 223 -13.36 -28.41 -11.08
C ARG A 223 -13.32 -27.81 -9.66
N MET A 224 -12.94 -26.55 -9.53
CA MET A 224 -13.03 -25.85 -8.23
C MET A 224 -14.46 -25.39 -7.96
N SER A 225 -14.89 -25.44 -6.69
CA SER A 225 -16.20 -24.91 -6.29
C SER A 225 -16.25 -23.39 -6.54
N ILE A 226 -17.28 -22.93 -7.25
CA ILE A 226 -17.45 -21.53 -7.68
C ILE A 226 -17.47 -20.59 -6.46
N TRP A 227 -18.04 -21.02 -5.34
CA TRP A 227 -18.10 -20.22 -4.12
C TRP A 227 -16.71 -20.00 -3.49
N VAL A 228 -15.84 -21.02 -3.54
CA VAL A 228 -14.44 -20.92 -3.04
C VAL A 228 -13.62 -20.00 -3.93
N VAL A 229 -13.83 -20.08 -5.24
CA VAL A 229 -13.18 -19.20 -6.23
C VAL A 229 -13.57 -17.75 -6.00
N ALA A 230 -14.87 -17.47 -5.83
CA ALA A 230 -15.36 -16.13 -5.57
C ALA A 230 -14.80 -15.55 -4.27
N LEU A 231 -14.77 -16.36 -3.19
CA LEU A 231 -14.21 -15.94 -1.90
C LEU A 231 -12.70 -15.68 -1.98
N TYR A 232 -11.94 -16.58 -2.61
CA TYR A 232 -10.49 -16.45 -2.76
C TYR A 232 -10.12 -15.19 -3.55
N PHE A 233 -10.69 -15.00 -4.73
CA PHE A 233 -10.40 -13.82 -5.55
C PHE A 233 -10.92 -12.53 -4.92
N GLY A 234 -12.07 -12.57 -4.23
CA GLY A 234 -12.58 -11.45 -3.46
C GLY A 234 -11.59 -10.98 -2.39
N ILE A 235 -11.04 -11.93 -1.61
CA ILE A 235 -9.99 -11.65 -0.63
C ILE A 235 -8.74 -11.08 -1.31
N CYS A 236 -8.27 -11.69 -2.38
CA CYS A 236 -7.10 -11.21 -3.10
C CYS A 236 -7.29 -9.79 -3.63
N PHE A 237 -8.46 -9.46 -4.22
CA PHE A 237 -8.73 -8.12 -4.73
C PHE A 237 -8.84 -7.08 -3.60
N THR A 238 -9.46 -7.43 -2.47
CA THR A 238 -9.49 -6.58 -1.27
C THR A 238 -8.07 -6.25 -0.81
N LEU A 239 -7.22 -7.26 -0.68
CA LEU A 239 -5.82 -7.08 -0.26
C LEU A 239 -5.04 -6.23 -1.26
N TRP A 240 -5.13 -6.52 -2.55
CA TRP A 240 -4.45 -5.76 -3.60
C TRP A 240 -4.90 -4.31 -3.68
N THR A 241 -6.20 -4.05 -3.52
CA THR A 241 -6.74 -2.68 -3.50
C THR A 241 -6.23 -1.92 -2.27
N THR A 242 -6.20 -2.57 -1.11
CA THR A 242 -5.67 -2.00 0.12
C THR A 242 -4.19 -1.66 0.00
N ILE A 243 -3.37 -2.59 -0.53
CA ILE A 243 -1.94 -2.35 -0.76
C ILE A 243 -1.74 -1.19 -1.74
N SER A 244 -2.56 -1.10 -2.78
CA SER A 244 -2.50 0.00 -3.75
C SER A 244 -2.81 1.34 -3.08
N ARG A 245 -3.77 1.38 -2.15
CA ARG A 245 -4.08 2.58 -1.36
C ARG A 245 -2.98 2.97 -0.38
N ILE A 246 -2.32 1.99 0.26
CA ILE A 246 -1.22 2.26 1.21
C ILE A 246 0.04 2.77 0.49
N ARG A 247 0.24 2.36 -0.78
CA ARG A 247 1.41 2.75 -1.59
C ARG A 247 1.22 4.02 -2.41
N ALA A 248 -0.03 4.35 -2.75
CA ALA A 248 -0.39 5.70 -3.14
C ALA A 248 -0.10 6.62 -1.95
#